data_AF-A0A0V1D580-F1
#
_entry.id   AF-A0A0V1D580-F1
#
_cell.length_a   1.000
_cell.length_b   1.000
_cell.length_c   1.000
_cell.angle_alpha   90.00
_cell.angle_beta   90.00
_cell.angle_gamma   90.00
#
_symmetry.space_group_name_H-M   'P 1'
#
loop_
_entity.id
_entity.type
_entity.pdbx_description
1 polymer ?
#
loop_
_entity_poly.entity_id
_entity_poly.type
_entity_poly.pdbx_seq_one_letter_code
_entity_poly.pdbx_strand_id
1 'polypeptide(L)'
;MLPHSLKHLLKSSKTTEYQEQFNKQFEQVFHFERCLKQIVKSIRRFTDPNPSFTMVSSLIGENKISDAELFSECLLKMKQNCINTSSEKFLTCVAMAEVKIEAARTLRNQQIHSFSIDPLNKILAEKIEEVKKEKIKLDRARAEYDLALEKLKAASEKNLDQLYNIMEEKKNAFEAQAHVMAQWMDSMPDVEQMIAKSIQQLCSSNYQYHKSVIQILNDLLKEH
;
A
#
# COMPACT_ATOMS: atom_id res chain seq x y z
N MET A 1 -11.02 0.82 55.24
CA MET A 1 -12.42 0.46 54.92
C MET A 1 -12.76 1.05 53.56
N LEU A 2 -12.77 0.24 52.50
CA LEU A 2 -13.36 0.66 51.23
C LEU A 2 -14.89 0.74 51.44
N PRO A 3 -15.56 1.85 51.07
CA PRO A 3 -16.97 2.01 51.38
C PRO A 3 -17.83 1.05 50.54
N HIS A 4 -18.95 0.60 51.10
CA HIS A 4 -20.02 -0.16 50.42
C HIS A 4 -20.48 0.47 49.08
N SER A 5 -20.12 1.73 48.78
CA SER A 5 -20.36 2.42 47.52
C SER A 5 -19.68 1.75 46.30
N LEU A 6 -18.51 1.13 46.46
CA LEU A 6 -17.78 0.52 45.33
C LEU A 6 -18.47 -0.73 44.76
N LYS A 7 -19.08 -1.56 45.62
CA LYS A 7 -19.84 -2.75 45.18
C LYS A 7 -21.08 -2.38 44.37
N HIS A 8 -21.71 -1.24 44.68
CA HIS A 8 -22.90 -0.78 43.97
C HIS A 8 -22.58 -0.16 42.61
N LEU A 9 -21.41 0.50 42.47
CA LEU A 9 -20.88 1.02 41.21
C LEU A 9 -20.40 -0.09 40.25
N LEU A 10 -19.87 -1.20 40.79
CA LEU A 10 -19.41 -2.33 39.99
C LEU A 10 -20.56 -3.13 39.38
N LYS A 11 -21.69 -3.31 40.08
CA LYS A 11 -22.84 -4.10 39.59
C LYS A 11 -23.48 -3.57 38.29
N SER A 12 -23.25 -2.32 37.91
CA SER A 12 -23.84 -1.71 36.71
C SER A 12 -22.93 -1.69 35.48
N SER A 13 -21.65 -2.10 35.56
CA SER A 13 -20.75 -2.01 34.42
C SER A 13 -21.00 -3.19 33.44
N LYS A 14 -21.53 -2.86 32.27
CA LYS A 14 -21.41 -3.70 31.06
C LYS A 14 -19.93 -3.79 30.66
N THR A 15 -19.60 -4.77 29.82
CA THR A 15 -18.31 -4.87 29.10
C THR A 15 -17.76 -3.49 28.76
N THR A 16 -16.50 -3.22 29.12
CA THR A 16 -15.87 -1.92 28.87
C THR A 16 -15.87 -1.68 27.37
N GLU A 17 -16.64 -0.71 26.86
CA GLU A 17 -16.60 -0.36 25.43
C GLU A 17 -15.28 0.35 25.09
N TYR A 18 -14.83 0.26 23.84
CA TYR A 18 -13.77 1.18 23.39
C TYR A 18 -14.26 2.62 23.59
N GLN A 19 -13.36 3.62 23.53
CA GLN A 19 -13.82 4.92 23.05
C GLN A 19 -14.56 4.66 21.72
N GLU A 20 -15.84 5.04 21.63
CA GLU A 20 -16.75 4.72 20.51
C GLU A 20 -16.12 5.02 19.13
N GLN A 21 -15.22 5.99 19.13
CA GLN A 21 -14.40 6.43 18.00
C GLN A 21 -13.44 5.37 17.44
N PHE A 22 -12.87 4.48 18.25
CA PHE A 22 -11.85 3.52 17.78
C PHE A 22 -12.43 2.44 16.86
N ASN A 23 -13.62 1.93 17.14
CA ASN A 23 -14.23 0.89 16.29
C ASN A 23 -14.39 1.37 14.85
N LYS A 24 -14.92 2.59 14.70
CA LYS A 24 -15.09 3.22 13.38
C LYS A 24 -13.73 3.47 12.70
N GLN A 25 -12.74 3.94 13.44
CA GLN A 25 -11.39 4.16 12.92
C GLN A 25 -10.71 2.86 12.47
N PHE A 26 -10.85 1.77 13.22
CA PHE A 26 -10.30 0.47 12.82
C PHE A 26 -10.95 -0.06 11.53
N GLU A 27 -12.28 0.03 11.43
CA GLU A 27 -12.98 -0.35 10.20
C GLU A 27 -12.48 0.45 9.00
N GLN A 28 -12.26 1.75 9.16
CA GLN A 28 -11.69 2.61 8.13
C GLN A 28 -10.28 2.15 7.73
N VAL A 29 -9.38 1.89 8.69
CA VAL A 29 -8.02 1.40 8.40
C VAL A 29 -8.04 0.06 7.66
N PHE A 30 -8.90 -0.88 8.04
CA PHE A 30 -9.01 -2.18 7.38
C PHE A 30 -9.62 -2.09 5.99
N HIS A 31 -10.60 -1.21 5.79
CA HIS A 31 -11.14 -0.92 4.47
C HIS A 31 -10.04 -0.33 3.58
N PHE A 32 -9.29 0.62 4.13
CA PHE A 32 -8.19 1.28 3.45
C PHE A 32 -7.07 0.31 3.04
N GLU A 33 -6.68 -0.62 3.92
CA GLU A 33 -5.74 -1.71 3.61
C GLU A 33 -6.19 -2.50 2.37
N ARG A 34 -7.47 -2.88 2.33
CA ARG A 34 -8.04 -3.65 1.21
C ARG A 34 -7.99 -2.86 -0.09
N CYS A 35 -8.41 -1.60 -0.06
CA CYS A 35 -8.35 -0.71 -1.22
C CYS A 35 -6.90 -0.54 -1.71
N LEU A 36 -5.97 -0.30 -0.80
CA LEU A 36 -4.55 -0.11 -1.13
C LEU A 36 -3.93 -1.36 -1.77
N LYS A 37 -4.22 -2.55 -1.24
CA LYS A 37 -3.79 -3.83 -1.84
C LYS A 37 -4.35 -4.00 -3.26
N GLN A 38 -5.61 -3.64 -3.48
CA GLN A 38 -6.22 -3.68 -4.81
C GLN A 38 -5.58 -2.67 -5.76
N ILE A 39 -5.31 -1.45 -5.30
CA ILE A 39 -4.63 -0.40 -6.07
C ILE A 39 -3.25 -0.90 -6.53
N VAL A 40 -2.42 -1.42 -5.63
CA VAL A 40 -1.09 -1.95 -5.98
C VAL A 40 -1.21 -3.06 -7.04
N LYS A 41 -2.15 -3.98 -6.87
CA LYS A 41 -2.40 -5.05 -7.83
C LYS A 41 -2.83 -4.52 -9.21
N SER A 42 -3.68 -3.50 -9.23
CA SER A 42 -4.14 -2.85 -10.47
C SER A 42 -3.01 -2.08 -11.15
N ILE A 43 -2.17 -1.36 -10.41
CA ILE A 43 -1.00 -0.64 -10.96
C ILE A 43 -0.04 -1.64 -11.62
N ARG A 44 0.25 -2.77 -10.97
CA ARG A 44 1.11 -3.82 -11.55
C ARG A 44 0.60 -4.32 -12.90
N ARG A 45 -0.70 -4.62 -12.98
CA ARG A 45 -1.35 -5.06 -14.23
C ARG A 45 -1.39 -3.97 -15.30
N PHE A 46 -1.48 -2.71 -14.89
CA PHE A 46 -1.47 -1.56 -15.77
C PHE A 46 -0.08 -1.35 -16.40
N THR A 47 1.00 -1.49 -15.62
CA THR A 47 2.37 -1.37 -16.12
C THR A 47 2.84 -2.57 -16.91
N ASP A 48 2.30 -3.75 -16.61
CA ASP A 48 2.65 -5.01 -17.23
C ASP A 48 1.39 -5.87 -17.48
N PRO A 49 0.77 -5.73 -18.67
CA PRO A 49 -0.45 -6.46 -19.02
C PRO A 49 -0.26 -7.97 -19.18
N ASN A 50 0.98 -8.44 -19.35
CA ASN A 50 1.28 -9.85 -19.64
C ASN A 50 2.20 -10.47 -18.56
N PRO A 51 1.67 -10.76 -17.36
CA PRO A 51 2.46 -11.34 -16.27
C PRO A 51 3.09 -12.71 -16.61
N SER A 52 2.53 -13.43 -17.60
CA SER A 52 3.08 -14.69 -18.13
C SER A 52 4.43 -14.48 -18.82
N PHE A 53 4.66 -13.30 -19.42
CA PHE A 53 5.92 -12.96 -20.08
C PHE A 53 7.01 -12.59 -19.07
N THR A 54 6.65 -11.95 -17.96
CA THR A 54 7.57 -11.50 -16.90
C THR A 54 8.05 -12.65 -16.03
N MET A 55 7.15 -13.57 -15.63
CA MET A 55 7.50 -14.67 -14.73
C MET A 55 8.49 -15.66 -15.35
N VAL A 56 8.41 -15.88 -16.68
CA VAL A 56 9.32 -16.75 -17.43
C VAL A 56 10.67 -16.05 -17.68
N SER A 57 10.69 -14.73 -17.88
CA SER A 57 11.91 -13.95 -18.13
C SER A 57 12.77 -13.74 -16.87
N SER A 58 12.17 -13.75 -15.68
CA SER A 58 12.96 -13.74 -14.43
C SER A 58 13.62 -15.09 -14.08
N LEU A 59 13.13 -16.19 -14.64
CA LEU A 59 13.62 -17.55 -14.39
C LEU A 59 14.74 -17.97 -15.35
N ILE A 60 14.80 -17.34 -16.52
CA ILE A 60 15.74 -17.63 -17.58
C ILE A 60 16.51 -16.33 -17.77
N GLY A 61 17.78 -16.26 -17.37
CA GLY A 61 18.64 -15.06 -17.49
C GLY A 61 18.96 -14.63 -18.93
N GLU A 62 18.03 -14.85 -19.86
CA GLU A 62 18.07 -14.36 -21.23
C GLU A 62 17.59 -12.90 -21.24
N ASN A 63 18.43 -12.00 -21.74
CA ASN A 63 17.99 -10.68 -22.21
C ASN A 63 17.04 -10.91 -23.39
N LYS A 64 15.75 -11.15 -23.10
CA LYS A 64 14.74 -11.32 -24.14
C LYS A 64 14.47 -9.97 -24.80
N ILE A 65 14.80 -9.92 -26.08
CA ILE A 65 14.48 -8.83 -27.01
C ILE A 65 12.98 -8.57 -26.93
N SER A 66 12.60 -7.31 -26.71
CA SER A 66 11.20 -6.88 -26.63
C SER A 66 10.49 -7.01 -27.97
N ASP A 67 9.16 -7.16 -27.97
CA ASP A 67 8.37 -7.21 -29.22
C ASP A 67 8.59 -5.97 -30.10
N ALA A 68 8.85 -4.80 -29.48
CA ALA A 68 9.17 -3.56 -30.17
C ALA A 68 10.55 -3.61 -30.85
N GLU A 69 11.55 -4.21 -30.20
CA GLU A 69 12.86 -4.45 -30.81
C GLU A 69 12.78 -5.48 -31.95
N LEU A 70 12.01 -6.56 -31.79
CA LEU A 70 11.76 -7.53 -32.86
C LEU A 70 11.06 -6.88 -34.06
N PHE A 71 10.06 -6.03 -33.81
CA PHE A 71 9.38 -5.28 -34.85
C PHE A 71 10.35 -4.32 -35.56
N SER A 72 11.16 -3.58 -34.80
CA SER A 72 12.21 -2.71 -35.33
C SER A 72 13.20 -3.47 -36.21
N GLU A 73 13.69 -4.63 -35.76
CA GLU A 73 14.57 -5.49 -36.55
C GLU A 73 13.91 -5.95 -37.86
N CYS A 74 12.62 -6.29 -37.85
CA CYS A 74 11.89 -6.67 -39.06
C CYS A 74 11.85 -5.53 -40.08
N LEU A 75 11.59 -4.29 -39.63
CA LEU A 75 11.62 -3.11 -40.49
C LEU A 75 13.02 -2.85 -41.06
N LEU A 76 14.07 -3.02 -40.25
CA LEU A 76 15.46 -2.89 -40.67
C LEU A 76 15.91 -3.99 -41.63
N LYS A 77 15.31 -5.17 -41.60
CA LYS A 77 15.52 -6.22 -42.64
C LYS A 77 14.74 -5.87 -43.90
N MET A 78 13.51 -5.38 -43.77
CA MET A 78 12.66 -5.00 -44.90
C MET A 78 13.28 -3.85 -45.71
N LYS A 79 13.90 -2.86 -45.05
CA LYS A 79 14.52 -1.72 -45.74
C LYS A 79 15.60 -2.14 -46.74
N GLN A 80 16.33 -3.24 -46.49
CA GLN A 80 17.39 -3.75 -47.37
C GLN A 80 16.84 -4.20 -48.74
N ASN A 81 15.55 -4.50 -48.81
CA ASN A 81 14.86 -4.91 -50.03
C ASN A 81 14.13 -3.74 -50.73
N CYS A 82 14.26 -2.51 -50.21
CA CYS A 82 13.61 -1.36 -50.81
C CYS A 82 14.33 -0.92 -52.09
N ILE A 83 13.58 -0.76 -53.16
CA ILE A 83 14.08 -0.18 -54.43
C ILE A 83 14.12 1.36 -54.34
N ASN A 84 13.21 1.96 -53.56
CA ASN A 84 13.10 3.41 -53.38
C ASN A 84 13.81 3.86 -52.10
N THR A 85 14.79 4.76 -52.23
CA THR A 85 15.54 5.37 -51.11
C THR A 85 14.63 6.10 -50.12
N SER A 86 13.51 6.69 -50.56
CA SER A 86 12.55 7.34 -49.66
C SER A 86 11.88 6.32 -48.73
N SER A 87 11.53 5.13 -49.24
CA SER A 87 10.94 4.06 -48.45
C SER A 87 11.95 3.45 -47.49
N GLU A 88 13.20 3.29 -47.91
CA GLU A 88 14.30 2.83 -47.04
C GLU A 88 14.51 3.77 -45.83
N LYS A 89 14.55 5.08 -46.10
CA LYS A 89 14.66 6.12 -45.06
C LYS A 89 13.47 6.07 -44.11
N PHE A 90 12.24 6.03 -44.64
CA PHE A 90 11.03 5.93 -43.82
C PHE A 90 11.04 4.71 -42.89
N LEU A 91 11.31 3.51 -43.42
CA LEU A 91 11.37 2.29 -42.61
C LEU A 91 12.45 2.37 -41.52
N THR A 92 13.58 3.02 -41.81
CA THR A 92 14.63 3.26 -40.82
C THR A 92 14.14 4.20 -39.70
N CYS A 93 13.48 5.31 -40.06
CA CYS A 93 12.96 6.26 -39.10
C CYS A 93 11.89 5.62 -38.20
N VAL A 94 10.96 4.83 -38.77
CA VAL A 94 9.96 4.09 -37.99
C VAL A 94 10.63 3.10 -37.03
N ALA A 95 11.61 2.32 -37.51
CA ALA A 95 12.34 1.36 -36.68
C ALA A 95 13.03 2.04 -35.47
N MET A 96 13.63 3.21 -35.69
CA MET A 96 14.27 3.98 -34.62
C MET A 96 13.25 4.61 -33.66
N ALA A 97 12.10 5.07 -34.16
CA ALA A 97 11.03 5.64 -33.34
C ALA A 97 10.47 4.59 -32.36
N GLU A 98 10.23 3.36 -32.83
CA GLU A 98 9.72 2.26 -32.00
C GLU A 98 10.66 1.91 -30.85
N VAL A 99 11.98 1.82 -31.11
CA VAL A 99 12.98 1.58 -30.05
C VAL A 99 12.98 2.70 -29.01
N LYS A 100 12.83 3.96 -29.43
CA LYS A 100 12.74 5.10 -28.50
C LYS A 100 11.45 5.05 -27.67
N ILE A 101 10.33 4.66 -28.27
CA ILE A 101 9.05 4.50 -27.57
C ILE A 101 9.14 3.38 -26.53
N GLU A 102 9.76 2.25 -26.88
CA GLU A 102 9.95 1.16 -25.94
C GLU A 102 10.87 1.54 -24.77
N ALA A 103 12.00 2.20 -25.06
CA ALA A 103 12.87 2.71 -23.99
C ALA A 103 12.13 3.67 -23.04
N ALA A 104 11.30 4.56 -23.58
CA ALA A 104 10.46 5.45 -22.78
C ALA A 104 9.43 4.68 -21.92
N ARG A 105 8.86 3.58 -22.46
CA ARG A 105 7.95 2.70 -21.73
C ARG A 105 8.67 1.96 -20.60
N THR A 106 9.85 1.41 -20.87
CA THR A 106 10.67 0.72 -19.86
C THR A 106 11.01 1.67 -18.71
N LEU A 107 11.45 2.90 -19.03
CA LEU A 107 11.74 3.92 -18.02
C LEU A 107 10.50 4.27 -17.18
N ARG A 108 9.35 4.49 -17.81
CA ARG A 108 8.08 4.74 -17.12
C ARG A 108 7.75 3.60 -16.15
N ASN A 109 7.88 2.35 -16.61
CA ASN A 109 7.59 1.18 -15.78
C ASN A 109 8.53 1.08 -14.57
N GLN A 110 9.83 1.34 -14.76
CA GLN A 110 10.80 1.42 -13.66
C GLN A 110 10.43 2.52 -12.66
N GLN A 111 10.09 3.72 -13.14
CA GLN A 111 9.67 4.84 -12.29
C GLN A 111 8.40 4.51 -11.49
N ILE A 112 7.38 3.92 -12.12
CA ILE A 112 6.15 3.50 -11.42
C ILE A 112 6.46 2.42 -10.38
N HIS A 113 7.38 1.50 -10.67
CA HIS A 113 7.79 0.51 -9.69
C HIS A 113 8.43 1.17 -8.47
N SER A 114 9.50 1.94 -8.68
CA SER A 114 10.32 2.51 -7.60
C SER A 114 9.63 3.63 -6.82
N PHE A 115 8.80 4.46 -7.47
CA PHE A 115 8.21 5.65 -6.86
C PHE A 115 6.72 5.54 -6.55
N SER A 116 6.06 4.45 -6.96
CA SER A 116 4.66 4.20 -6.62
C SER A 116 4.47 2.83 -5.99
N ILE A 117 4.82 1.72 -6.67
CA ILE A 117 4.55 0.37 -6.15
C ILE A 117 5.33 0.10 -4.85
N ASP A 118 6.63 0.36 -4.83
CA ASP A 118 7.49 0.08 -3.67
C ASP A 118 7.09 0.91 -2.44
N PRO A 119 6.87 2.24 -2.53
CA PRO A 119 6.35 3.02 -1.42
C PRO A 119 4.99 2.54 -0.89
N LEU A 120 4.05 2.20 -1.79
CA LEU A 120 2.73 1.70 -1.37
C LEU A 120 2.84 0.35 -0.64
N ASN A 121 3.72 -0.55 -1.10
CA ASN A 121 4.00 -1.81 -0.41
C ASN A 121 4.65 -1.57 0.96
N LYS A 122 5.57 -0.61 1.07
CA LYS A 122 6.20 -0.24 2.33
C LYS A 122 5.17 0.24 3.35
N ILE A 123 4.23 1.09 2.92
CA ILE A 123 3.13 1.56 3.78
C ILE A 123 2.27 0.40 4.27
N LEU A 124 1.92 -0.55 3.40
CA LEU A 124 1.19 -1.76 3.79
C LEU A 124 1.96 -2.59 4.82
N ALA A 125 3.25 -2.84 4.57
CA ALA A 125 4.07 -3.76 5.37
C ALA A 125 4.51 -3.17 6.72
N GLU A 126 4.72 -1.86 6.79
CA GLU A 126 5.19 -1.19 7.99
C GLU A 126 4.01 -0.55 8.74
N LYS A 127 3.40 0.49 8.15
CA LYS A 127 2.42 1.33 8.86
C LYS A 127 1.12 0.60 9.16
N ILE A 128 0.53 -0.05 8.16
CA ILE A 128 -0.77 -0.73 8.35
C ILE A 128 -0.62 -1.96 9.25
N GLU A 129 0.44 -2.76 9.09
CA GLU A 129 0.69 -3.92 9.97
C GLU A 129 1.06 -3.52 11.41
N GLU A 130 1.72 -2.38 11.63
CA GLU A 130 1.94 -1.84 12.98
C GLU A 130 0.62 -1.49 13.67
N VAL A 131 -0.29 -0.77 13.00
CA VAL A 131 -1.64 -0.48 13.55
C VAL A 131 -2.37 -1.77 13.92
N LYS A 132 -2.26 -2.81 13.09
CA LYS A 132 -2.87 -4.13 13.36
C LYS A 132 -2.30 -4.80 14.59
N LYS A 133 -0.97 -4.78 14.76
CA LYS A 133 -0.30 -5.32 15.95
C LYS A 133 -0.71 -4.57 17.21
N GLU A 134 -0.76 -3.24 17.16
CA GLU A 134 -1.18 -2.42 18.29
C GLU A 134 -2.65 -2.63 18.63
N LYS A 135 -3.51 -2.90 17.64
CA LYS A 135 -4.92 -3.26 17.88
C LYS A 135 -5.02 -4.57 18.64
N ILE A 136 -4.27 -5.60 18.26
CA ILE A 136 -4.28 -6.89 18.97
C ILE A 136 -3.85 -6.72 20.44
N LYS A 137 -2.85 -5.87 20.70
CA LYS A 137 -2.41 -5.56 22.06
C LYS A 137 -3.51 -4.82 22.84
N LEU A 138 -4.18 -3.86 22.23
CA LEU A 138 -5.30 -3.14 22.83
C LEU A 138 -6.45 -4.08 23.18
N ASP A 139 -6.83 -4.97 22.25
CA ASP A 139 -7.87 -5.98 22.44
C ASP A 139 -7.54 -6.92 23.61
N ARG A 140 -6.27 -7.33 23.73
CA ARG A 140 -5.80 -8.15 24.86
C ARG A 140 -5.85 -7.38 26.18
N ALA A 141 -5.34 -6.15 26.22
CA ALA A 141 -5.35 -5.33 27.43
C ALA A 141 -6.78 -5.08 27.93
N ARG A 142 -7.72 -4.85 27.00
CA ARG A 142 -9.16 -4.75 27.28
C ARG A 142 -9.71 -6.03 27.92
N ALA A 143 -9.45 -7.18 27.32
CA ALA A 143 -9.93 -8.46 27.84
C ALA A 143 -9.35 -8.78 29.24
N GLU A 144 -8.09 -8.43 29.49
CA GLU A 144 -7.47 -8.58 30.81
C GLU A 144 -8.10 -7.64 31.85
N TYR A 145 -8.41 -6.40 31.46
CA TYR A 145 -9.10 -5.43 32.31
C TYR A 145 -10.52 -5.90 32.66
N ASP A 146 -11.31 -6.29 31.65
CA ASP A 146 -12.67 -6.83 31.85
C ASP A 146 -12.65 -8.05 32.77
N LEU A 147 -11.68 -8.97 32.60
CA LEU A 147 -11.52 -10.14 33.47
C LEU A 147 -11.19 -9.75 34.91
N ALA A 148 -10.31 -8.76 35.12
CA ALA A 148 -9.97 -8.27 36.46
C ALA A 148 -11.20 -7.63 37.14
N LEU A 149 -12.02 -6.92 36.36
CA LEU A 149 -13.24 -6.27 36.83
C LEU A 149 -14.31 -7.31 37.23
N GLU A 150 -14.48 -8.38 36.46
CA GLU A 150 -15.37 -9.50 36.82
C GLU A 150 -14.89 -10.25 38.07
N LYS A 151 -13.58 -10.48 38.22
CA LYS A 151 -13.01 -11.07 39.44
C LYS A 151 -13.24 -10.18 40.66
N LEU A 152 -13.12 -8.86 40.51
CA LEU A 152 -13.38 -7.89 41.56
C LEU A 152 -14.86 -7.89 41.97
N LYS A 153 -15.79 -7.98 40.99
CA LYS A 153 -17.24 -8.12 41.25
C LYS A 153 -17.57 -9.38 42.06
N ALA A 154 -16.87 -10.48 41.79
CA ALA A 154 -17.04 -11.77 42.47
C ALA A 154 -16.27 -11.88 43.81
N ALA A 155 -15.52 -10.85 44.21
CA ALA A 155 -14.62 -10.91 45.36
C ALA A 155 -15.35 -10.97 46.71
N SER A 156 -14.81 -11.78 47.63
CA SER A 156 -15.12 -11.71 49.07
C SER A 156 -14.31 -10.59 49.75
N GLU A 157 -14.78 -10.11 50.91
CA GLU A 157 -14.14 -8.99 51.62
C GLU A 157 -12.67 -9.24 52.00
N LYS A 158 -12.26 -10.50 52.18
CA LYS A 158 -10.88 -10.85 52.55
C LYS A 158 -9.86 -10.58 51.43
N ASN A 159 -10.27 -10.61 50.17
CA ASN A 159 -9.37 -10.50 49.02
C ASN A 159 -9.62 -9.23 48.18
N LEU A 160 -10.50 -8.34 48.67
CA LEU A 160 -11.01 -7.19 47.91
C LEU A 160 -9.90 -6.19 47.55
N ASP A 161 -9.05 -5.83 48.50
CA ASP A 161 -7.97 -4.85 48.29
C ASP A 161 -6.95 -5.34 47.26
N GLN A 162 -6.59 -6.63 47.31
CA GLN A 162 -5.66 -7.23 46.34
C GLN A 162 -6.24 -7.24 44.93
N LEU A 163 -7.51 -7.65 44.79
CA LEU A 163 -8.19 -7.67 43.49
C LEU A 163 -8.44 -6.26 42.94
N TYR A 164 -8.64 -5.27 43.80
CA TYR A 164 -8.76 -3.87 43.41
C TYR A 164 -7.44 -3.35 42.82
N ASN A 165 -6.31 -3.62 43.46
CA ASN A 165 -4.99 -3.23 42.95
C ASN A 165 -4.70 -3.88 41.58
N ILE A 166 -5.00 -5.17 41.42
CA ILE A 166 -4.85 -5.86 40.13
C ILE A 166 -5.74 -5.22 39.06
N MET A 167 -6.98 -4.87 39.38
CA MET A 167 -7.89 -4.22 38.45
C MET A 167 -7.35 -2.84 38.02
N GLU A 168 -6.84 -2.03 38.94
CA GLU A 168 -6.28 -0.72 38.63
C GLU A 168 -4.99 -0.84 37.77
N GLU A 169 -4.13 -1.81 38.04
CA GLU A 169 -2.97 -2.11 37.19
C GLU A 169 -3.38 -2.46 35.75
N LYS A 170 -4.41 -3.30 35.58
CA LYS A 170 -4.92 -3.68 34.25
C LYS A 170 -5.60 -2.53 33.54
N LYS A 171 -6.31 -1.67 34.28
CA LYS A 171 -6.89 -0.43 33.75
C LYS A 171 -5.81 0.50 33.20
N ASN A 172 -4.75 0.76 33.97
CA ASN A 172 -3.63 1.60 33.56
C ASN A 172 -2.93 1.05 32.31
N ALA A 173 -2.75 -0.28 32.23
CA ALA A 173 -2.19 -0.92 31.03
C ALA A 173 -3.09 -0.75 29.80
N PHE A 174 -4.41 -0.88 29.96
CA PHE A 174 -5.37 -0.63 28.88
C PHE A 174 -5.37 0.83 28.43
N GLU A 175 -5.39 1.79 29.35
CA GLU A 175 -5.34 3.23 29.05
C GLU A 175 -4.02 3.62 28.35
N ALA A 176 -2.89 3.09 28.81
CA ALA A 176 -1.60 3.31 28.15
C ALA A 176 -1.59 2.78 26.71
N GLN A 177 -2.12 1.58 26.48
CA GLN A 177 -2.23 1.02 25.13
C GLN A 177 -3.23 1.78 24.25
N ALA A 178 -4.32 2.29 24.83
CA ALA A 178 -5.28 3.14 24.13
C ALA A 178 -4.64 4.47 23.69
N HIS A 179 -3.75 5.04 24.51
CA HIS A 179 -2.99 6.22 24.14
C HIS A 179 -2.03 5.97 22.96
N VAL A 180 -1.30 4.84 22.96
CA VAL A 180 -0.47 4.43 21.82
C VAL A 180 -1.32 4.29 20.55
N MET A 181 -2.51 3.71 20.66
CA MET A 181 -3.41 3.60 19.52
C MET A 181 -3.92 4.96 19.04
N ALA A 182 -4.24 5.88 19.94
CA ALA A 182 -4.64 7.24 19.57
C ALA A 182 -3.55 7.95 18.76
N GLN A 183 -2.28 7.84 19.17
CA GLN A 183 -1.14 8.39 18.42
C GLN A 183 -1.04 7.80 17.00
N TRP A 184 -1.30 6.51 16.84
CA TRP A 184 -1.38 5.88 15.52
C TRP A 184 -2.49 6.47 14.66
N MET A 185 -3.69 6.63 15.24
CA MET A 185 -4.83 7.23 14.54
C MET A 185 -4.58 8.69 14.15
N ASP A 186 -3.92 9.45 15.02
CA ASP A 186 -3.52 10.84 14.74
C ASP A 186 -2.49 10.93 13.61
N SER A 187 -1.69 9.87 13.38
CA SER A 187 -0.73 9.79 12.27
C SER A 187 -1.30 9.30 10.94
N MET A 188 -2.55 8.81 10.91
CA MET A 188 -3.16 8.29 9.68
C MET A 188 -3.23 9.30 8.54
N PRO A 189 -3.51 10.61 8.77
CA PRO A 189 -3.48 11.61 7.70
C PRO A 189 -2.11 11.70 6.98
N ASP A 190 -1.00 11.46 7.68
CA ASP A 190 0.33 11.44 7.06
C ASP A 190 0.48 10.22 6.15
N VAL A 191 -0.04 9.07 6.56
CA VAL A 191 -0.08 7.84 5.75
C VAL A 191 -0.91 8.07 4.48
N GLU A 192 -2.06 8.70 4.59
CA GLU A 192 -2.90 9.09 3.45
C GLU A 192 -2.15 10.02 2.49
N GLN A 193 -1.40 11.00 3.02
CA GLN A 193 -0.59 11.90 2.22
C GLN A 193 0.54 11.17 1.49
N MET A 194 1.20 10.19 2.13
CA MET A 194 2.24 9.37 1.49
C MET A 194 1.67 8.55 0.32
N ILE A 195 0.45 8.04 0.46
CA ILE A 195 -0.25 7.32 -0.61
C ILE A 195 -0.60 8.26 -1.75
N ALA A 196 -1.18 9.43 -1.43
CA ALA A 196 -1.52 10.44 -2.44
C ALA A 196 -0.27 10.85 -3.26
N LYS A 197 0.87 11.06 -2.59
CA LYS A 197 2.16 11.34 -3.26
C LYS A 197 2.58 10.19 -4.18
N SER A 198 2.46 8.95 -3.74
CA SER A 198 2.82 7.77 -4.54
C SER A 198 1.94 7.64 -5.80
N ILE A 199 0.64 7.93 -5.69
CA ILE A 199 -0.29 7.97 -6.83
C ILE A 199 0.00 9.15 -7.76
N GLN A 200 0.37 10.30 -7.21
CA GLN A 200 0.79 11.44 -8.01
C GLN A 200 2.05 11.12 -8.85
N GLN A 201 3.00 10.35 -8.30
CA GLN A 201 4.17 9.89 -9.04
C GLN A 201 3.80 8.95 -10.20
N LEU A 202 2.81 8.08 -10.02
CA LEU A 202 2.26 7.25 -11.09
C LEU A 202 1.71 8.12 -12.23
N CYS A 203 0.87 9.09 -11.90
CA CYS A 203 0.30 10.02 -12.88
C CYS A 203 1.38 10.84 -13.60
N SER A 204 2.38 11.31 -12.87
CA SER A 204 3.50 12.10 -13.42
C SER A 204 4.34 11.27 -14.38
N SER A 205 4.66 10.02 -14.02
CA SER A 205 5.41 9.09 -14.87
C SER A 205 4.65 8.79 -16.16
N ASN A 206 3.34 8.54 -16.06
CA ASN A 206 2.48 8.33 -17.24
C ASN A 206 2.44 9.56 -18.14
N TYR A 207 2.27 10.76 -17.56
CA TYR A 207 2.27 12.00 -18.33
C TYR A 207 3.57 12.20 -19.10
N GLN A 208 4.73 12.03 -18.45
CA GLN A 208 6.03 12.17 -19.11
C GLN A 208 6.23 11.14 -20.22
N TYR A 209 5.80 9.89 -20.01
CA TYR A 209 5.82 8.87 -21.06
C TYR A 209 5.02 9.30 -22.28
N HIS A 210 3.75 9.67 -22.11
CA HIS A 210 2.89 10.05 -23.24
C HIS A 210 3.41 11.31 -23.95
N LYS A 211 3.93 12.28 -23.19
CA LYS A 211 4.59 13.46 -23.77
C LYS A 211 5.78 13.07 -24.65
N SER A 212 6.64 12.17 -24.18
CA SER A 212 7.78 11.67 -24.95
C SER A 212 7.34 10.91 -26.21
N VAL A 213 6.33 10.06 -26.12
CA VAL A 213 5.78 9.33 -27.27
C VAL A 213 5.25 10.29 -28.33
N ILE A 214 4.46 11.30 -27.92
CA ILE A 214 3.94 12.32 -28.84
C ILE A 214 5.09 13.05 -29.54
N GLN A 215 6.14 13.42 -28.82
CA GLN A 215 7.30 14.07 -29.42
C GLN A 215 7.99 13.17 -30.45
N ILE A 216 8.25 11.91 -30.12
CA ILE A 216 8.88 10.94 -31.02
C ILE A 216 8.07 10.76 -32.30
N LEU A 217 6.76 10.61 -32.18
CA LEU A 217 5.86 10.43 -33.33
C LEU A 217 5.75 11.70 -34.18
N ASN A 218 5.72 12.88 -33.56
CA ASN A 218 5.71 14.15 -34.30
C ASN A 218 7.01 14.36 -35.09
N ASP A 219 8.16 13.97 -34.54
CA ASP A 219 9.44 14.07 -35.25
C ASP A 219 9.47 13.10 -36.44
N LEU A 220 9.00 11.87 -36.26
CA LEU A 220 8.82 10.90 -37.34
C LEU A 220 7.92 11.42 -38.46
N LEU A 221 6.80 12.08 -38.12
CA LEU A 221 5.85 12.63 -39.08
C LEU A 221 6.29 13.94 -39.75
N LYS A 222 7.35 14.60 -39.25
CA LYS A 222 7.91 15.81 -39.89
C LYS A 222 9.03 15.48 -40.88
N GLU A 223 9.69 14.34 -40.70
CA GLU A 223 10.73 13.86 -41.60
C GLU A 223 10.17 13.32 -42.94
N HIS A 224 8.85 13.23 -43.07
CA HIS A 224 8.11 12.66 -44.21
C HIS A 224 6.85 13.47 -44.55
#